data_AF-A0A1G1Y3Z4-F1
#
_entry.id   AF-A0A1G1Y3Z4-F1
#
_cell.length_a   1.000
_cell.length_b   1.000
_cell.length_c   1.000
_cell.angle_alpha   90.00
_cell.angle_beta   90.00
_cell.angle_gamma   90.00
#
_symmetry.space_group_name_H-M   'P 1'
#
loop_
_entity.id
_entity.type
_entity.pdbx_description
1 polymer ?
#
loop_
_entity_poly.entity_id
_entity_poly.type
_entity_poly.pdbx_seq_one_letter_code
_entity_poly.pdbx_strand_id
1 'polypeptide(L)'
;MISGNQAKKLATAELKLTSAKLGNEYADLSQVTGSTASLGRAKGRVKVIYGPAGFKKMRKGDILVTGMTRPEMLPAIKLAAAIVTDEGGITSHAAIISRELGIPCIISTKIATKVLKDGDLVEVDANKGIVKKISK
;
A
#
# COMPACT_ATOMS: atom_id res chain seq x y z
N MET A 1 -44.24 -11.80 -34.59
CA MET A 1 -43.46 -12.91 -33.98
C MET A 1 -42.00 -12.75 -34.37
N ILE A 2 -41.22 -12.03 -33.56
CA ILE A 2 -39.76 -11.95 -33.72
C ILE A 2 -39.22 -12.78 -32.57
N SER A 3 -38.60 -13.91 -32.93
CA SER A 3 -38.14 -14.98 -32.05
C SER A 3 -37.32 -14.43 -30.87
N GLY A 4 -37.69 -14.82 -29.65
CA GLY A 4 -37.04 -14.47 -28.38
C GLY A 4 -35.59 -14.95 -28.21
N ASN A 5 -34.90 -15.32 -29.29
CA ASN A 5 -33.54 -15.84 -29.28
C ASN A 5 -32.45 -14.77 -29.53
N GLN A 6 -32.81 -13.54 -29.93
CA GLN A 6 -31.84 -12.43 -30.03
C GLN A 6 -31.59 -11.71 -28.69
N ALA A 7 -32.57 -11.67 -27.78
CA ALA A 7 -32.42 -11.00 -26.48
C ALA A 7 -31.43 -11.73 -25.55
N LYS A 8 -31.34 -13.07 -25.62
CA LYS A 8 -30.43 -13.86 -24.77
C LYS A 8 -28.94 -13.69 -25.10
N LYS A 9 -28.59 -13.28 -26.32
CA LYS A 9 -27.17 -13.12 -26.72
C LYS A 9 -26.53 -11.86 -26.12
N LEU A 10 -27.29 -10.77 -25.95
CA LEU A 10 -26.78 -9.53 -25.37
C LEU A 10 -26.55 -9.64 -23.85
N ALA A 11 -27.44 -10.32 -23.13
CA ALA A 11 -27.31 -10.52 -21.69
C ALA A 11 -26.08 -11.36 -21.29
N THR A 12 -25.62 -12.25 -22.17
CA THR A 12 -24.49 -13.15 -21.87
C THR A 12 -23.13 -12.47 -22.03
N ALA A 13 -23.04 -11.36 -22.77
CA ALA A 13 -21.79 -10.62 -22.97
C ALA A 13 -21.44 -9.70 -21.78
N GLU A 14 -22.44 -9.09 -21.15
CA GLU A 14 -22.21 -8.23 -19.98
C GLU A 14 -21.79 -9.02 -18.73
N LEU A 15 -22.34 -10.23 -18.54
CA LEU A 15 -21.99 -11.09 -17.40
C LEU A 15 -20.54 -11.61 -17.42
N LYS A 16 -19.89 -11.65 -18.58
CA LYS A 16 -18.45 -12.00 -18.68
C LYS A 16 -17.53 -10.82 -18.35
N LEU A 17 -17.99 -9.58 -18.48
CA LEU A 17 -17.18 -8.41 -18.12
C LEU A 17 -17.22 -8.12 -16.61
N THR A 18 -18.29 -8.53 -15.92
CA THR A 18 -18.43 -8.34 -14.48
C THR A 18 -17.56 -9.32 -13.68
N SER A 19 -17.42 -10.56 -14.14
CA SER A 19 -16.61 -11.58 -13.45
C SER A 19 -15.09 -11.30 -13.49
N ALA A 20 -14.61 -10.56 -14.51
CA ALA A 20 -13.23 -10.09 -14.54
C ALA A 20 -12.96 -8.95 -13.52
N LYS A 21 -14.00 -8.25 -13.05
CA LYS A 21 -13.89 -7.22 -11.99
C LYS A 21 -14.02 -7.81 -10.59
N LEU A 22 -14.82 -8.87 -10.42
CA LEU A 22 -15.03 -9.55 -9.14
C LEU A 22 -13.86 -10.42 -8.68
N GLY A 23 -12.94 -10.79 -9.58
CA GLY A 23 -11.70 -11.51 -9.20
C GLY A 23 -10.76 -10.74 -8.27
N ASN A 24 -11.03 -9.46 -8.01
CA ASN A 24 -10.26 -8.61 -7.10
C ASN A 24 -11.04 -8.25 -5.81
N GLU A 25 -12.28 -8.73 -5.64
CA GLU A 25 -13.12 -8.50 -4.45
C GLU A 25 -12.98 -9.59 -3.37
N TYR A 26 -12.21 -10.65 -3.65
CA TYR A 26 -11.74 -11.62 -2.66
C TYR A 26 -10.26 -11.38 -2.30
N ALA A 27 -9.82 -10.12 -2.30
CA ALA A 27 -8.46 -9.78 -1.88
C ALA A 27 -8.40 -9.75 -0.36
N ASP A 28 -8.18 -10.93 0.22
CA ASP A 28 -7.31 -11.18 1.37
C ASP A 28 -7.40 -10.14 2.51
N LEU A 29 -7.86 -10.57 3.69
CA LEU A 29 -7.90 -9.79 4.93
C LEU A 29 -6.54 -9.16 5.37
N SER A 30 -5.49 -9.29 4.56
CA SER A 30 -4.17 -8.67 4.71
C SER A 30 -3.93 -7.42 3.85
N GLN A 31 -4.97 -6.83 3.25
CA GLN A 31 -4.85 -5.57 2.51
C GLN A 31 -5.11 -4.35 3.40
N VAL A 32 -4.18 -3.39 3.40
CA VAL A 32 -4.31 -2.09 4.07
C VAL A 32 -4.45 -1.01 3.01
N THR A 33 -5.40 -0.10 3.20
CA THR A 33 -5.59 1.06 2.32
C THR A 33 -5.26 2.35 3.05
N GLY A 34 -4.83 3.36 2.31
CA GLY A 34 -4.52 4.67 2.85
C GLY A 34 -4.54 5.76 1.77
N SER A 35 -4.19 6.96 2.18
CA SER A 35 -4.04 8.10 1.28
C SER A 35 -2.64 8.11 0.66
N THR A 36 -2.56 8.30 -0.65
CA THR A 36 -1.27 8.39 -1.33
C THR A 36 -0.64 9.76 -1.13
N ALA A 37 0.58 9.78 -0.61
CA ALA A 37 1.39 10.99 -0.53
C ALA A 37 2.34 11.12 -1.73
N SER A 38 2.97 10.01 -2.12
CA SER A 38 3.95 9.94 -3.21
C SER A 38 3.69 8.70 -4.05
N LEU A 39 3.61 8.86 -5.37
CA LEU A 39 3.30 7.79 -6.31
C LEU A 39 4.47 6.81 -6.46
N GLY A 40 4.16 5.59 -6.89
CA GLY A 40 5.16 4.56 -7.13
C GLY A 40 4.76 3.19 -6.58
N ARG A 41 5.63 2.21 -6.82
CA ARG A 41 5.46 0.82 -6.38
C ARG A 41 6.76 0.30 -5.81
N ALA A 42 6.66 -0.43 -4.72
CA ALA A 42 7.79 -1.05 -4.07
C ALA A 42 7.38 -2.34 -3.37
N LYS A 43 8.35 -3.23 -3.20
CA LYS A 43 8.20 -4.49 -2.48
C LYS A 43 9.36 -4.63 -1.52
N GLY A 44 9.09 -5.12 -0.32
CA GLY A 44 10.13 -5.29 0.68
C GLY A 44 9.59 -5.86 1.98
N ARG A 45 10.50 -6.07 2.94
CA ARG A 45 10.13 -6.50 4.27
C ARG A 45 9.69 -5.31 5.10
N VAL A 46 8.57 -5.46 5.80
CA VAL A 46 8.07 -4.47 6.73
C VAL A 46 9.04 -4.35 7.90
N LYS A 47 9.37 -3.11 8.22
CA LYS A 47 10.04 -2.72 9.46
C LYS A 47 9.20 -1.71 10.20
N VAL A 48 8.63 -2.15 11.32
CA VAL A 48 7.80 -1.27 12.17
C VAL A 48 8.73 -0.53 13.13
N ILE A 49 8.79 0.80 12.98
CA ILE A 49 9.68 1.66 13.77
C ILE A 49 8.86 2.68 14.54
N TYR A 50 8.93 2.63 15.86
CA TYR A 50 8.31 3.61 16.75
C TYR A 50 9.28 4.68 17.26
N GLY A 51 10.60 4.49 17.07
CA GLY A 51 11.61 5.41 17.58
C GLY A 51 13.05 5.04 17.19
N PRO A 52 14.05 5.76 17.72
CA PRO A 52 15.44 5.71 17.25
C PRO A 52 16.11 4.34 17.35
N ALA A 53 15.73 3.54 18.33
CA ALA A 53 16.24 2.18 18.49
C ALA A 53 15.92 1.27 17.29
N GLY A 54 14.86 1.59 16.52
CA GLY A 54 14.46 0.83 15.33
C GLY A 54 15.29 1.14 14.09
N PHE A 55 16.02 2.27 14.04
CA PHE A 55 16.72 2.70 12.82
C PHE A 55 17.80 1.71 12.38
N LYS A 56 18.49 1.08 13.34
CA LYS A 56 19.50 0.05 13.06
C LYS A 56 18.94 -1.23 12.43
N LYS A 57 17.62 -1.43 12.49
CA LYS A 57 16.95 -2.61 11.92
C LYS A 57 16.64 -2.44 10.43
N MET A 58 16.64 -1.21 9.91
CA MET A 58 16.36 -0.95 8.51
C MET A 58 17.53 -1.35 7.62
N ARG A 59 17.19 -1.99 6.51
CA ARG A 59 18.11 -2.24 5.41
C ARG A 59 17.60 -1.58 4.15
N LYS A 60 18.51 -1.39 3.20
CA LYS A 60 18.16 -0.87 1.87
C LYS A 60 17.12 -1.80 1.23
N GLY A 61 15.98 -1.25 0.84
CA GLY A 61 14.91 -2.00 0.19
C GLY A 61 13.76 -2.44 1.12
N ASP A 62 13.89 -2.20 2.43
CA ASP A 62 12.82 -2.51 3.37
C ASP A 62 11.68 -1.47 3.31
N ILE A 63 10.51 -1.82 3.83
CA ILE A 63 9.32 -0.97 3.88
C ILE A 63 9.21 -0.39 5.28
N LEU A 64 9.34 0.92 5.41
CA LEU A 64 9.24 1.62 6.68
C LEU A 64 7.77 1.76 7.06
N VAL A 65 7.36 1.16 8.18
CA VAL A 65 6.03 1.32 8.76
C VAL A 65 6.16 2.03 10.09
N THR A 66 5.42 3.12 10.28
CA THR A 66 5.47 3.88 11.55
C THR A 66 4.14 4.57 11.83
N GLY A 67 3.87 4.92 13.08
CA GLY A 67 2.68 5.70 13.41
C GLY A 67 2.76 7.11 12.83
N MET A 68 3.85 7.81 13.11
CA MET A 68 4.09 9.19 12.70
C MET A 68 5.55 9.38 12.32
N THR A 69 5.81 10.12 11.24
CA THR A 69 7.17 10.44 10.84
C THR A 69 7.75 11.62 11.61
N ARG A 70 9.05 11.53 11.90
CA ARG A 70 9.82 12.60 12.53
C ARG A 70 11.12 12.85 11.77
N PRO A 71 11.70 14.07 11.84
CA PRO A 71 12.96 14.39 11.14
C PRO A 71 14.13 13.46 11.48
N GLU A 72 14.18 12.92 12.71
CA GLU A 72 15.28 12.05 13.12
C GLU A 72 15.26 10.69 12.39
N MET A 73 14.14 10.34 11.74
CA MET A 73 13.99 9.10 10.96
C MET A 73 14.53 9.20 9.54
N LEU A 74 15.08 10.34 9.13
CA LEU A 74 15.61 10.57 7.78
C LEU A 74 16.63 9.49 7.34
N PRO A 75 17.56 8.99 8.18
CA PRO A 75 18.46 7.92 7.77
C PRO A 75 17.74 6.62 7.44
N ALA A 76 16.68 6.28 8.18
CA ALA A 76 15.87 5.09 7.93
C ALA A 76 15.01 5.26 6.67
N ILE A 77 14.44 6.46 6.46
CA ILE A 77 13.68 6.82 5.27
C ILE A 77 14.52 6.67 4.01
N LYS A 78 15.78 7.12 4.01
CA LYS A 78 16.70 6.99 2.87
C LYS A 78 17.00 5.54 2.47
N LEU A 79 16.90 4.61 3.41
CA LEU A 79 17.07 3.17 3.15
C LEU A 79 15.78 2.50 2.70
N ALA A 80 14.62 3.12 2.99
CA ALA A 80 13.32 2.54 2.71
C ALA A 80 13.00 2.54 1.21
N ALA A 81 12.45 1.43 0.72
CA ALA A 81 11.86 1.38 -0.61
C ALA A 81 10.44 1.96 -0.65
N ALA A 82 9.74 1.98 0.48
CA ALA A 82 8.46 2.67 0.64
C ALA A 82 8.25 3.10 2.09
N ILE A 83 7.36 4.07 2.27
CA ILE A 83 6.96 4.57 3.59
C ILE A 83 5.46 4.37 3.76
N VAL A 84 5.06 3.77 4.87
CA VAL A 84 3.66 3.61 5.26
C VAL A 84 3.48 4.22 6.64
N THR A 85 2.53 5.15 6.78
CA THR A 85 2.22 5.76 8.08
C THR A 85 0.75 5.65 8.44
N ASP A 86 0.48 5.36 9.70
CA ASP A 86 -0.90 5.31 10.20
C ASP A 86 -1.52 6.69 10.34
N GLU A 87 -0.71 7.67 10.71
CA GLU A 87 -1.11 9.06 10.87
C GLU A 87 -0.28 9.96 9.96
N GLY A 88 -0.86 11.12 9.65
CA GLY A 88 -0.25 12.12 8.77
C GLY A 88 -1.16 12.49 7.60
N GLY A 89 -1.04 13.74 7.17
CA GLY A 89 -1.72 14.29 6.00
C GLY A 89 -0.76 14.50 4.82
N ILE A 90 -1.30 14.98 3.70
CA ILE A 90 -0.54 15.24 2.47
C ILE A 90 0.55 16.31 2.63
N THR A 91 0.46 17.12 3.69
CA THR A 91 1.45 18.14 4.11
C THR A 91 2.37 17.66 5.24
N SER A 92 2.28 16.39 5.62
CA SER A 92 3.13 15.84 6.70
C SER A 92 4.59 15.71 6.27
N HIS A 93 5.47 15.60 7.25
CA HIS A 93 6.89 15.35 7.04
C HIS A 93 7.14 14.12 6.15
N ALA A 94 6.42 13.02 6.34
CA ALA A 94 6.46 11.83 5.47
C ALA A 94 6.18 12.20 4.01
N ALA A 95 5.12 12.98 3.77
CA ALA A 95 4.67 13.29 2.43
C ALA A 95 5.65 14.19 1.68
N ILE A 96 6.24 15.17 2.36
CA ILE A 96 7.22 16.09 1.76
C ILE A 96 8.50 15.34 1.39
N ILE A 97 9.09 14.63 2.37
CA ILE A 97 10.37 13.93 2.17
C ILE A 97 10.24 12.76 1.18
N SER A 98 9.12 12.03 1.20
CA SER A 98 8.91 10.95 0.24
C SER A 98 8.85 11.43 -1.20
N ARG A 99 8.26 12.60 -1.44
CA ARG A 99 8.24 13.24 -2.77
C ARG A 99 9.62 13.70 -3.20
N GLU A 100 10.38 14.31 -2.29
CA GLU A 100 11.75 14.77 -2.55
C GLU A 100 12.68 13.61 -2.91
N LEU A 101 12.53 12.46 -2.24
CA LEU A 101 13.33 11.27 -2.48
C LEU A 101 12.79 10.37 -3.59
N GLY A 102 11.61 10.66 -4.15
CA GLY A 102 10.96 9.81 -5.15
C GLY A 102 10.55 8.43 -4.62
N ILE A 103 10.31 8.32 -3.31
CA ILE A 103 9.96 7.05 -2.66
C ILE A 103 8.42 6.96 -2.57
N PRO A 104 7.80 5.82 -2.91
CA PRO A 104 6.37 5.63 -2.75
C PRO A 104 5.96 5.76 -1.28
N CYS A 105 4.90 6.53 -1.03
CA CYS A 105 4.45 6.81 0.32
C CYS A 105 2.94 6.78 0.42
N ILE A 106 2.46 6.00 1.39
CA ILE A 106 1.05 5.90 1.79
C ILE A 106 0.97 6.36 3.24
N ILE A 107 0.00 7.21 3.51
CA ILE A 107 -0.24 7.85 4.80
C ILE A 107 -1.70 7.61 5.22
N SER A 108 -2.02 7.88 6.48
CA SER A 108 -3.38 7.77 7.01
C SER A 108 -3.97 6.36 6.87
N THR A 109 -3.15 5.32 6.99
CA THR A 109 -3.62 3.92 6.93
C THR A 109 -4.43 3.51 8.16
N LYS A 110 -4.25 4.20 9.30
CA LYS A 110 -4.88 3.97 10.61
C LYS A 110 -4.64 2.58 11.27
N ILE A 111 -4.40 1.54 10.46
CA ILE A 111 -4.30 0.15 10.89
C ILE A 111 -3.00 -0.54 10.43
N ALA A 112 -2.13 0.11 9.66
CA ALA A 112 -0.92 -0.51 9.13
C ALA A 112 0.02 -1.00 10.23
N THR A 113 0.23 -0.26 11.32
CA THR A 113 1.08 -0.74 12.43
C THR A 113 0.48 -1.91 13.20
N LYS A 114 -0.85 -2.11 13.12
CA LYS A 114 -1.56 -3.22 13.77
C LYS A 114 -1.64 -4.46 12.89
N VAL A 115 -1.81 -4.27 11.58
CA VAL A 115 -1.95 -5.34 10.59
C VAL A 115 -0.58 -5.87 10.17
N LEU A 116 0.39 -4.98 9.94
CA LEU A 116 1.71 -5.35 9.46
C LEU A 116 2.67 -5.59 10.63
N LYS A 117 3.37 -6.71 10.60
CA LYS A 117 4.38 -7.07 11.61
C LYS A 117 5.79 -6.96 11.03
N ASP A 118 6.76 -6.74 11.91
CA ASP A 118 8.17 -6.70 11.52
C ASP A 118 8.58 -8.01 10.83
N GLY A 119 9.18 -7.90 9.63
CA GLY A 119 9.60 -9.04 8.82
C GLY A 119 8.60 -9.51 7.77
N ASP A 120 7.35 -9.03 7.80
CA ASP A 120 6.34 -9.38 6.80
C ASP A 120 6.74 -8.88 5.41
N LEU A 121 6.61 -9.71 4.37
CA LEU A 121 6.83 -9.29 3.00
C LEU A 121 5.57 -8.61 2.47
N VAL A 122 5.69 -7.37 1.99
CA VAL A 122 4.55 -6.59 1.47
C VAL A 122 4.87 -5.94 0.13
N GLU A 123 3.81 -5.72 -0.65
CA GLU A 123 3.80 -4.88 -1.85
C GLU A 123 3.06 -3.59 -1.52
N VAL A 124 3.71 -2.46 -1.76
CA VAL A 124 3.13 -1.13 -1.63
C VAL A 124 2.87 -0.60 -3.03
N ASP A 125 1.59 -0.41 -3.37
CA ASP A 125 1.16 0.29 -4.59
C ASP A 125 0.57 1.65 -4.22
N ALA A 126 1.44 2.66 -4.20
CA ALA A 126 1.03 4.01 -3.88
C ALA A 126 0.18 4.64 -5.00
N ASN A 127 0.17 4.12 -6.23
CA ASN A 127 -0.74 4.65 -7.27
C ASN A 127 -2.21 4.35 -6.94
N LYS A 128 -2.46 3.24 -6.24
CA LYS A 128 -3.80 2.83 -5.82
C LYS A 128 -4.07 3.10 -4.33
N GLY A 129 -3.05 3.50 -3.57
CA GLY A 129 -3.14 3.68 -2.12
C GLY A 129 -3.33 2.35 -1.37
N ILE A 130 -2.72 1.27 -1.89
CA ILE A 130 -2.92 -0.09 -1.38
C ILE A 130 -1.59 -0.69 -0.92
N VAL A 131 -1.58 -1.28 0.27
CA VAL A 131 -0.52 -2.16 0.77
C VAL A 131 -1.09 -3.57 0.86
N LYS A 132 -0.41 -4.54 0.24
CA LYS A 132 -0.85 -5.94 0.22
C LYS A 132 0.25 -6.82 0.79
N LYS A 133 -0.09 -7.70 1.74
CA LYS A 133 0.86 -8.68 2.24
C LYS A 133 1.09 -9.78 1.18
N ILE A 134 2.34 -10.04 0.86
CA ILE A 134 2.76 -11.10 -0.06
C ILE A 134 3.28 -12.26 0.80
N SER A 135 2.41 -12.90 1.57
CA SER A 135 2.81 -14.12 2.27
C SER A 135 2.68 -15.29 1.29
N LYS A 136 3.73 -16.12 1.22
CA LYS A 136 3.78 -17.36 0.45
C LYS A 136 3.57 -18.55 1.38
#